data_AF-A0A509A7W3-F1
#
_entry.id   AF-A0A509A7W3-F1
#
_cell.length_a   1.000
_cell.length_b   1.000
_cell.length_c   1.000
_cell.angle_alpha   90.00
_cell.angle_beta   90.00
_cell.angle_gamma   90.00
#
_symmetry.space_group_name_H-M   'P 1'
#
loop_
_entity.id
_entity.type
_entity.pdbx_description
1 polymer ?
#
loop_
_entity_poly.entity_id
_entity_poly.type
_entity_poly.pdbx_seq_one_letter_code
_entity_poly.pdbx_strand_id
1 'polypeptide(L)'
;MSHKPDNDDTLMRSARHYMKILEMLEAINQRYPDKVRHIAACRWQIAKEGLGIIHTFDSMKDESKKHVIINEFFDRGIWRLIWKNACTFRLRWRLGRRYLRIKRYRHAG
;
A
#
# COMPACT_ATOMS: atom_id res chain seq x y z
N MET A 1 9.26 -7.55 34.26
CA MET A 1 9.22 -8.15 32.91
C MET A 1 8.00 -7.62 32.18
N SER A 2 8.16 -7.02 30.99
CA SER A 2 7.04 -6.55 30.16
C SER A 2 7.16 -7.21 28.79
N HIS A 3 6.44 -8.32 28.61
CA HIS A 3 6.27 -8.96 27.31
C HIS A 3 5.27 -8.13 26.49
N LYS A 4 5.74 -7.40 25.48
CA LYS A 4 4.87 -6.90 24.40
C LYS A 4 4.91 -7.89 23.23
N PRO A 5 3.85 -8.68 22.99
CA PRO A 5 3.71 -9.45 21.76
C PRO A 5 3.19 -8.61 20.57
N ASP A 6 3.16 -7.28 20.67
CA ASP A 6 2.24 -6.40 19.91
C ASP A 6 2.85 -5.70 18.67
N ASN A 7 4.00 -6.15 18.15
CA ASN A 7 4.67 -5.42 17.06
C ASN A 7 3.97 -5.64 15.70
N ASP A 8 3.83 -6.90 15.28
CA ASP A 8 3.35 -7.20 13.93
C ASP A 8 1.83 -7.05 13.80
N ASP A 9 1.06 -7.27 14.87
CA ASP A 9 -0.37 -6.98 14.90
C ASP A 9 -0.65 -5.47 14.77
N THR A 10 0.18 -4.64 15.40
CA THR A 10 0.14 -3.18 15.23
C THR A 10 0.50 -2.79 13.80
N LEU A 11 1.52 -3.41 13.20
CA LEU A 11 1.89 -3.18 11.79
C LEU A 11 0.76 -3.60 10.84
N MET A 12 0.07 -4.73 11.07
CA MET A 12 -1.09 -5.14 10.29
C MET A 12 -2.24 -4.14 10.41
N ARG A 13 -2.56 -3.67 11.63
CA ARG A 13 -3.61 -2.67 11.85
C ARG A 13 -3.27 -1.35 11.13
N SER A 14 -2.02 -0.92 11.22
CA SER A 14 -1.52 0.27 10.53
C SER A 14 -1.65 0.11 9.01
N ALA A 15 -1.18 -1.00 8.43
CA ALA A 15 -1.31 -1.27 7.00
C ALA A 15 -2.78 -1.22 6.54
N ARG A 16 -3.70 -1.88 7.27
CA ARG A 16 -5.14 -1.84 6.96
C ARG A 16 -5.74 -0.45 7.01
N HIS A 17 -5.34 0.34 8.01
CA HIS A 17 -5.77 1.72 8.16
C HIS A 17 -5.35 2.56 6.94
N TYR A 18 -4.07 2.48 6.55
CA TYR A 18 -3.59 3.21 5.37
C TYR A 18 -4.22 2.70 4.07
N MET A 19 -4.46 1.39 3.91
CA MET A 19 -5.20 0.86 2.76
C MET A 19 -6.61 1.49 2.66
N LYS A 20 -7.30 1.64 3.80
CA LYS A 20 -8.62 2.28 3.84
C LYS A 20 -8.56 3.76 3.45
N ILE A 21 -7.54 4.49 3.92
CA ILE A 21 -7.31 5.88 3.51
C ILE A 21 -7.13 5.98 2.00
N LEU A 22 -6.32 5.09 1.40
CA LEU A 22 -6.11 5.09 -0.05
C LEU A 22 -7.40 4.88 -0.83
N GLU A 23 -8.23 3.92 -0.42
CA GLU A 23 -9.55 3.70 -1.03
C GLU A 23 -10.46 4.92 -0.92
N MET A 24 -10.46 5.58 0.24
CA MET A 24 -11.24 6.80 0.46
C MET A 24 -10.76 7.94 -0.44
N LEU A 25 -9.44 8.12 -0.59
CA LEU A 25 -8.86 9.11 -1.50
C LEU A 25 -9.24 8.83 -2.95
N GLU A 26 -9.19 7.57 -3.39
CA GLU A 26 -9.64 7.21 -4.75
C GLU A 26 -11.14 7.47 -4.94
N ALA A 27 -11.98 7.17 -3.95
CA ALA A 27 -13.42 7.45 -4.02
C ALA A 27 -13.70 8.96 -4.15
N ILE A 28 -12.96 9.81 -3.44
CA ILE A 28 -13.04 11.27 -3.58
C ILE A 28 -12.60 11.69 -4.99
N ASN A 29 -11.48 11.14 -5.48
CA ASN A 29 -10.96 11.44 -6.82
C ASN A 29 -11.97 11.07 -7.92
N GLN A 30 -12.65 9.93 -7.78
CA GLN A 30 -13.67 9.46 -8.71
C GLN A 30 -14.96 10.30 -8.63
N ARG A 31 -15.32 10.77 -7.44
CA ARG A 31 -16.51 11.61 -7.23
C ARG A 31 -16.35 13.02 -7.81
N TYR A 32 -15.13 13.55 -7.85
CA TYR A 32 -14.84 14.91 -8.33
C TYR A 32 -13.74 14.94 -9.40
N PRO A 33 -13.92 14.28 -10.55
CA PRO A 33 -12.86 14.08 -11.53
C PRO A 33 -12.32 15.41 -12.09
N ASP A 34 -13.22 16.38 -12.34
CA ASP A 34 -12.85 17.69 -12.90
C ASP A 34 -11.99 18.52 -11.93
N LYS A 35 -12.25 18.39 -10.63
CA LYS A 35 -11.46 19.09 -9.58
C LYS A 35 -10.09 18.42 -9.40
N VAL A 36 -10.04 17.10 -9.41
CA VAL A 36 -8.80 16.33 -9.15
C VAL A 36 -7.86 16.33 -10.35
N ARG A 37 -8.37 16.44 -11.58
CA ARG A 37 -7.55 16.42 -12.81
C ARG A 37 -6.39 17.41 -12.75
N HIS A 38 -6.59 18.57 -12.14
CA HIS A 38 -5.60 19.65 -12.06
C HIS A 38 -4.74 19.60 -10.78
N ILE A 39 -5.03 18.71 -9.84
CA ILE A 39 -4.34 18.64 -8.54
C ILE A 39 -3.43 17.41 -8.52
N ALA A 40 -2.17 17.59 -8.92
CA ALA A 40 -1.16 16.52 -8.90
C ALA A 40 -0.91 15.96 -7.49
N ALA A 41 -1.10 16.79 -6.45
CA ALA A 41 -0.89 16.41 -5.05
C ALA A 41 -1.78 15.23 -4.61
N CYS A 42 -3.02 15.15 -5.08
CA CYS A 42 -3.93 14.05 -4.73
C CYS A 42 -3.41 12.69 -5.21
N ARG A 43 -2.88 12.65 -6.44
CA ARG A 43 -2.30 11.42 -7.01
C ARG A 43 -0.98 11.07 -6.33
N TRP A 44 -0.16 12.08 -6.07
CA TRP A 44 1.10 11.91 -5.35
C TRP A 44 0.90 11.37 -3.93
N GLN A 45 -0.12 11.84 -3.22
CA GLN A 45 -0.44 11.38 -1.86
C GLN A 45 -0.78 9.89 -1.85
N ILE A 46 -1.62 9.42 -2.79
CA ILE A 46 -1.93 7.98 -2.92
C ILE A 46 -0.66 7.16 -3.11
N ALA A 47 0.24 7.60 -3.99
CA ALA A 47 1.48 6.88 -4.25
C ALA A 47 2.47 6.92 -3.07
N LYS A 48 2.54 8.04 -2.34
CA LYS A 48 3.38 8.20 -1.15
C LYS A 48 2.92 7.33 0.00
N GLU A 49 1.64 7.40 0.37
CA GLU A 49 1.08 6.57 1.45
C GLU A 49 1.15 5.08 1.08
N GLY A 50 0.95 4.75 -0.20
CA GLY A 50 1.17 3.41 -0.73
C GLY A 50 2.58 2.86 -0.52
N LEU A 51 3.62 3.71 -0.65
CA LEU A 51 4.99 3.31 -0.31
C LEU A 51 5.17 3.06 1.19
N GLY A 52 4.46 3.80 2.05
CA GLY A 52 4.43 3.60 3.50
C GLY A 52 3.94 2.19 3.85
N ILE A 53 2.83 1.76 3.24
CA ILE A 53 2.28 0.40 3.42
C ILE A 53 3.32 -0.67 3.02
N ILE A 54 4.00 -0.48 1.88
CA ILE A 54 5.04 -1.43 1.43
C ILE A 54 6.23 -1.48 2.41
N HIS A 55 6.61 -0.37 3.03
CA HIS A 55 7.64 -0.38 4.09
C HIS A 55 7.18 -1.10 5.35
N THR A 56 5.89 -1.01 5.69
CA THR A 56 5.31 -1.76 6.80
C THR A 56 5.50 -3.26 6.58
N PHE A 57 5.28 -3.77 5.37
CA PHE A 57 5.51 -5.19 5.04
C PHE A 57 6.96 -5.63 5.22
N ASP A 58 7.92 -4.75 4.89
CA ASP A 58 9.35 -5.04 5.08
C ASP A 58 9.76 -5.12 6.55
N SER A 59 8.99 -4.46 7.42
CA SER A 59 9.26 -4.39 8.86
C SER A 59 8.62 -5.53 9.65
N MET A 60 7.72 -6.31 9.02
CA MET A 60 7.07 -7.47 9.64
C MET A 60 8.02 -8.66 9.70
N LYS A 61 8.01 -9.37 10.84
CA LYS A 61 8.85 -10.54 11.12
C LYS A 61 8.08 -11.86 11.00
N ASP A 62 6.79 -11.85 11.33
CA ASP A 62 5.89 -13.00 11.17
C ASP A 62 5.52 -13.15 9.69
N GLU A 63 6.12 -14.15 9.05
CA GLU A 63 5.90 -14.41 7.62
C GLU A 63 4.44 -14.84 7.33
N SER A 64 3.75 -15.53 8.25
CA SER A 64 2.34 -15.89 8.05
C SER A 64 1.46 -14.64 8.00
N LYS A 65 1.61 -13.73 8.97
CA LYS A 65 0.90 -12.45 9.00
C LYS A 65 1.23 -11.57 7.80
N LYS A 66 2.50 -11.59 7.37
CA LYS A 66 2.98 -10.86 6.20
C LYS A 66 2.36 -11.40 4.90
N HIS A 67 2.25 -12.72 4.73
CA HIS A 67 1.53 -13.32 3.62
C HIS A 67 0.05 -12.90 3.61
N VAL A 68 -0.63 -12.97 4.76
CA VAL A 68 -2.04 -12.58 4.90
C VAL A 68 -2.26 -11.13 4.47
N ILE A 69 -1.47 -10.19 5.01
CA ILE A 69 -1.68 -8.76 4.71
C ILE A 69 -1.26 -8.38 3.28
N ILE A 70 -0.24 -9.03 2.71
CA ILE A 70 0.17 -8.79 1.32
C ILE A 70 -0.90 -9.31 0.35
N ASN A 71 -1.50 -10.47 0.64
CA ASN A 71 -2.64 -10.97 -0.14
C ASN A 71 -3.83 -10.01 -0.04
N GLU A 72 -4.19 -9.57 1.17
CA GLU A 72 -5.25 -8.57 1.38
C GLU A 72 -4.98 -7.28 0.57
N PHE A 73 -3.74 -6.80 0.57
CA PHE A 73 -3.30 -5.63 -0.20
C PHE A 73 -3.48 -5.78 -1.71
N PHE A 74 -3.22 -6.96 -2.25
CA PHE A 74 -3.43 -7.26 -3.66
C PHE A 74 -4.90 -7.45 -4.00
N ASP A 75 -5.66 -8.16 -3.16
CA ASP A 75 -7.07 -8.49 -3.38
C ASP A 75 -7.95 -7.23 -3.33
N ARG A 76 -7.65 -6.32 -2.41
CA ARG A 76 -8.28 -4.99 -2.36
C ARG A 76 -7.89 -4.07 -3.53
N GLY A 77 -6.95 -4.48 -4.38
CA GLY A 77 -6.51 -3.72 -5.55
C GLY A 77 -5.64 -2.51 -5.20
N ILE A 78 -5.09 -2.43 -3.99
CA ILE A 78 -4.28 -1.29 -3.52
C ILE A 78 -3.03 -1.14 -4.37
N TRP A 79 -2.39 -2.26 -4.77
CA TRP A 79 -1.26 -2.23 -5.72
C TRP A 79 -1.61 -1.47 -7.01
N ARG A 80 -2.75 -1.83 -7.62
CA ARG A 80 -3.22 -1.22 -8.88
C ARG A 80 -3.49 0.27 -8.68
N LEU A 81 -4.06 0.63 -7.54
CA LEU A 81 -4.34 2.02 -7.17
C LEU A 81 -3.06 2.86 -7.06
N ILE A 82 -2.04 2.35 -6.37
CA ILE A 82 -0.73 3.00 -6.23
C ILE A 82 -0.07 3.16 -7.60
N TRP A 83 -0.08 2.10 -8.42
CA TRP A 83 0.54 2.11 -9.75
C TRP A 83 -0.11 3.12 -10.69
N LYS A 84 -1.45 3.18 -10.73
CA LYS A 84 -2.21 4.16 -11.53
C LYS A 84 -1.83 5.60 -11.18
N ASN A 85 -1.58 5.87 -9.90
CA ASN A 85 -1.28 7.20 -9.38
C ASN A 85 0.22 7.55 -9.39
N ALA A 86 1.10 6.62 -9.77
CA ALA A 86 2.52 6.89 -9.92
C ALA A 86 2.79 7.68 -11.22
N CYS A 87 2.87 9.00 -11.12
CA CYS A 87 2.96 9.89 -12.29
C CYS A 87 4.39 10.10 -12.83
N THR A 88 5.44 9.77 -12.07
CA THR A 88 6.83 9.97 -12.53
C THR A 88 7.52 8.65 -12.85
N PHE A 89 8.39 8.67 -13.86
CA PHE A 89 9.19 7.49 -14.24
C PHE A 89 9.98 6.93 -13.06
N ARG A 90 10.65 7.80 -12.28
CA ARG A 90 11.42 7.41 -11.10
C ARG A 90 10.57 6.70 -10.05
N LEU A 91 9.33 7.16 -9.84
CA LEU A 91 8.40 6.54 -8.89
C LEU A 91 7.89 5.19 -9.39
N ARG A 92 7.50 5.10 -10.67
CA ARG A 92 7.13 3.84 -11.32
C ARG A 92 8.25 2.81 -11.25
N TRP A 93 9.49 3.22 -11.49
CA TRP A 93 10.66 2.34 -11.37
C TRP A 93 10.87 1.82 -9.94
N ARG A 94 10.80 2.71 -8.93
CA ARG A 94 10.90 2.32 -7.51
C ARG A 94 9.81 1.34 -7.12
N LEU A 95 8.57 1.58 -7.55
CA LEU A 95 7.44 0.68 -7.32
C LEU A 95 7.63 -0.65 -8.04
N GLY A 96 8.00 -0.64 -9.32
CA GLY A 96 8.20 -1.87 -10.12
C GLY A 96 9.20 -2.83 -9.51
N ARG A 97 10.32 -2.34 -8.94
CA ARG A 97 11.27 -3.21 -8.22
C ARG A 97 10.67 -3.80 -6.94
N ARG A 98 9.88 -3.03 -6.20
CA ARG A 98 9.20 -3.52 -4.98
C ARG A 98 8.12 -4.54 -5.32
N TYR A 99 7.39 -4.34 -6.41
CA TYR A 99 6.41 -5.29 -6.93
C TYR A 99 6.98 -6.69 -7.07
N LEU A 100 8.14 -6.82 -7.73
CA LEU A 100 8.78 -8.12 -7.96
C LEU A 100 9.10 -8.85 -6.65
N ARG A 101 9.42 -8.11 -5.58
CA ARG A 101 9.68 -8.68 -4.26
C ARG A 101 8.39 -9.12 -3.57
N ILE A 102 7.37 -8.25 -3.52
CA ILE A 102 6.10 -8.54 -2.83
C ILE A 102 5.23 -9.54 -3.59
N LYS A 103 5.34 -9.62 -4.93
CA LYS A 103 4.57 -10.57 -5.75
C LYS A 103 4.91 -12.03 -5.42
N ARG A 104 6.12 -12.31 -4.92
CA ARG A 104 6.54 -13.66 -4.51
C ARG A 104 5.61 -14.22 -3.42
N TYR A 105 5.10 -13.36 -2.54
CA TYR A 105 4.18 -13.73 -1.46
C TYR A 105 2.80 -14.18 -1.95
N ARG A 106 2.42 -13.83 -3.19
CA ARG A 106 1.14 -14.21 -3.81
C ARG A 106 1.17 -15.59 -4.47
N HIS A 107 2.36 -16.10 -4.81
CA HIS A 107 2.54 -17.38 -5.51
C HIS A 107 3.25 -18.44 -4.65
N ALA A 108 3.62 -18.11 -3.41
CA ALA A 108 4.32 -19.00 -2.48
C ALA A 108 3.39 -19.62 -1.41
N GLY A 109 2.08 -19.64 -1.67
CA GLY A 109 1.08 -20.31 -0.84
C GLY A 109 0.38 -21.41 -1.63
#